data_AF-A0A5C5QAU8-F1
#
_entry.id   AF-A0A5C5QAU8-F1
#
_cell.length_a   1.000
_cell.length_b   1.000
_cell.length_c   1.000
_cell.angle_alpha   90.00
_cell.angle_beta   90.00
_cell.angle_gamma   90.00
#
_symmetry.space_group_name_H-M   'P 1'
#
loop_
_entity.id
_entity.type
_entity.pdbx_description
1 polymer ?
#
loop_
_entity_poly.entity_id
_entity_poly.type
_entity_poly.pdbx_seq_one_letter_code
_entity_poly.pdbx_strand_id
1 'polypeptide(L)'
;MSEQTDRFRQLAVGLATNWDIPMTEARRLKLISYTSDLADHLIYYAGDDEKLCDWDSRVGGDYVCDIVDNYLWDRRLILERRGETVGRLGNHVSCCIRAALDIAVSASAGVIGFTVGDFRRAFGGELPEWVSQWFEPGLTSDTPDTDGVWA
;
A
#
# COMPACT_ATOMS: atom_id res chain seq x y z
N MET A 1 -19.60 -2.40 -1.13
CA MET A 1 -18.19 -2.55 -0.74
C MET A 1 -18.03 -3.79 0.10
N SER A 2 -17.03 -4.62 -0.23
CA SER A 2 -16.73 -5.86 0.48
C SER A 2 -15.76 -5.61 1.63
N GLU A 3 -15.73 -6.52 2.60
CA GLU A 3 -14.76 -6.47 3.72
C GLU A 3 -13.31 -6.40 3.23
N GLN A 4 -12.99 -7.08 2.12
CA GLN A 4 -11.67 -7.03 1.50
C GLN A 4 -11.31 -5.61 1.03
N THR A 5 -12.23 -4.92 0.35
CA THR A 5 -12.00 -3.54 -0.11
C THR A 5 -11.85 -2.55 1.04
N ASP A 6 -12.58 -2.76 2.15
CA ASP A 6 -12.44 -1.95 3.36
C ASP A 6 -11.07 -2.13 4.01
N ARG A 7 -10.62 -3.38 4.16
CA ARG A 7 -9.29 -3.72 4.72
C ARG A 7 -8.16 -3.16 3.86
N PHE A 8 -8.26 -3.30 2.54
CA PHE A 8 -7.30 -2.75 1.58
C PHE A 8 -7.18 -1.23 1.75
N ARG A 9 -8.30 -0.51 1.71
CA ARG A 9 -8.32 0.94 1.84
C ARG A 9 -7.79 1.41 3.19
N GLN A 10 -8.22 0.75 4.28
CA GLN A 10 -7.78 1.07 5.63
C GLN A 10 -6.25 0.97 5.75
N LEU A 11 -5.67 -0.14 5.28
CA LEU A 11 -4.22 -0.34 5.37
C LEU A 11 -3.44 0.62 4.47
N ALA A 12 -3.86 0.80 3.20
CA ALA A 12 -3.17 1.69 2.27
C ALA A 12 -3.09 3.13 2.79
N VAL A 13 -4.24 3.67 3.22
CA VAL A 13 -4.34 5.05 3.74
C VAL A 13 -3.73 5.16 5.13
N GLY A 14 -3.87 4.13 5.97
CA GLY A 14 -3.27 4.08 7.30
C GLY A 14 -1.74 4.15 7.24
N LEU A 15 -1.13 3.37 6.35
CA LEU A 15 0.31 3.43 6.08
C LEU A 15 0.72 4.80 5.54
N ALA A 16 0.02 5.31 4.51
CA ALA A 16 0.32 6.64 3.95
C ALA A 16 0.29 7.77 4.99
N THR A 17 -0.61 7.68 5.97
CA THR A 17 -0.77 8.66 7.04
C THR A 17 0.36 8.55 8.07
N ASN A 18 0.69 7.33 8.47
CA ASN A 18 1.50 7.06 9.64
C ASN A 18 2.93 6.58 9.35
N TRP A 19 3.32 6.50 8.07
CA TRP A 19 4.66 6.09 7.69
C TRP A 19 5.70 7.04 8.29
N ASP A 20 6.57 6.47 9.13
CA ASP A 20 7.61 7.19 9.86
C ASP A 20 8.89 7.29 9.03
N ILE A 21 8.79 8.06 7.95
CA ILE A 21 9.93 8.45 7.13
C ILE A 21 10.05 9.98 7.10
N PRO A 22 11.29 10.52 7.02
CA PRO A 22 11.51 11.96 6.91
C PRO A 22 10.83 12.54 5.67
N MET A 23 9.80 13.36 5.88
CA MET A 23 9.15 14.13 4.81
C MET A 23 8.56 15.44 5.34
N THR A 24 8.43 16.42 4.44
CA THR A 24 7.70 17.65 4.76
C THR A 24 6.20 17.37 4.88
N GLU A 25 5.49 18.18 5.67
CA GLU A 25 4.03 18.07 5.83
C GLU A 25 3.31 18.15 4.48
N ALA A 26 3.69 19.08 3.61
CA ALA A 26 3.13 19.20 2.27
C ALA A 26 3.32 17.93 1.42
N ARG A 27 4.44 17.21 1.60
CA ARG A 27 4.68 15.93 0.92
C ARG A 27 3.84 14.80 1.53
N ARG A 28 3.64 14.82 2.86
CA ARG A 28 2.76 13.87 3.57
C ARG A 28 1.32 13.98 3.11
N LEU A 29 0.79 15.21 3.03
CA LEU A 29 -0.57 15.44 2.52
C LEU A 29 -0.74 14.94 1.09
N LYS A 30 0.28 15.12 0.23
CA LYS A 30 0.27 14.56 -1.12
C LYS A 30 0.31 13.03 -1.13
N LEU A 31 1.15 12.41 -0.31
CA LEU A 31 1.21 10.95 -0.18
C LEU A 31 -0.16 10.38 0.20
N ILE A 32 -0.79 10.94 1.24
CA ILE A 32 -2.13 10.53 1.69
C ILE A 32 -3.15 10.71 0.56
N SER A 33 -3.18 11.89 -0.08
CA SER A 33 -4.13 12.19 -1.14
C SER A 33 -4.00 11.24 -2.35
N TYR A 34 -2.78 11.01 -2.85
CA TYR A 34 -2.55 10.12 -3.99
C TYR A 34 -2.78 8.65 -3.64
N THR A 35 -2.44 8.23 -2.41
CA THR A 35 -2.69 6.85 -1.98
C THR A 35 -4.19 6.60 -1.85
N SER A 36 -4.96 7.54 -1.27
CA SER A 36 -6.40 7.42 -1.17
C SER A 36 -7.06 7.39 -2.55
N ASP A 37 -6.67 8.30 -3.45
CA ASP A 37 -7.24 8.37 -4.81
C ASP A 37 -6.91 7.11 -5.62
N LEU A 38 -5.68 6.58 -5.53
CA LEU A 38 -5.31 5.32 -6.19
C LEU A 38 -6.02 4.10 -5.59
N ALA A 39 -6.18 4.04 -4.26
CA ALA A 39 -6.94 2.97 -3.63
C ALA A 39 -8.40 2.97 -4.11
N ASP A 40 -9.05 4.14 -4.11
CA ASP A 40 -10.42 4.30 -4.59
C ASP A 40 -10.52 3.99 -6.10
N HIS A 41 -9.49 4.34 -6.89
CA HIS A 41 -9.41 4.01 -8.31
C HIS A 41 -9.33 2.49 -8.56
N LEU A 42 -8.49 1.76 -7.82
CA LEU A 42 -8.38 0.30 -7.94
C LEU A 42 -9.66 -0.41 -7.50
N ILE A 43 -10.29 0.05 -6.41
CA ILE A 43 -11.59 -0.47 -5.95
C ILE A 43 -12.66 -0.26 -7.03
N TYR A 44 -12.69 0.93 -7.65
CA TYR A 44 -13.62 1.21 -8.75
C TYR A 44 -13.35 0.32 -9.97
N TYR A 45 -12.08 0.11 -10.33
CA TYR A 45 -11.69 -0.70 -11.48
C TYR A 45 -12.05 -2.18 -11.30
N ALA A 46 -11.93 -2.70 -10.08
CA ALA A 46 -12.38 -4.06 -9.72
C ALA A 46 -13.92 -4.22 -9.85
N GLY A 47 -14.68 -3.14 -9.67
CA GLY A 47 -16.14 -3.22 -9.74
C GLY A 47 -16.77 -4.05 -8.62
N ASP A 48 -18.07 -4.29 -8.72
CA ASP A 48 -18.83 -4.97 -7.66
C ASP A 48 -18.73 -6.51 -7.73
N ASP A 49 -18.46 -7.08 -8.92
CA ASP A 49 -18.45 -8.53 -9.18
C ASP A 49 -17.04 -9.13 -9.29
N GLU A 50 -16.01 -8.35 -9.66
CA GLU A 50 -14.62 -8.80 -9.64
C GLU A 50 -14.00 -8.38 -8.30
N LYS A 51 -13.54 -9.37 -7.53
CA LYS A 51 -12.80 -9.08 -6.30
C LYS A 51 -11.51 -8.37 -6.68
N LEU A 52 -11.11 -7.38 -5.88
CA LEU A 52 -9.78 -6.80 -5.94
C LEU A 52 -8.76 -7.95 -5.95
N CYS A 53 -7.88 -7.99 -6.95
CA CYS A 53 -6.89 -9.04 -7.11
C CYS A 53 -5.50 -8.53 -6.70
N ASP A 54 -4.55 -9.47 -6.56
CA ASP A 54 -3.19 -9.10 -6.21
C ASP A 54 -2.51 -8.32 -7.33
N TRP A 55 -1.37 -7.75 -6.98
CA TRP A 55 -0.60 -6.88 -7.86
C TRP A 55 -0.11 -7.53 -9.16
N ASP A 56 0.08 -8.85 -9.16
CA ASP A 56 0.55 -9.61 -10.32
C ASP A 56 -0.61 -10.17 -11.16
N SER A 57 -1.84 -9.96 -10.71
CA SER A 57 -3.08 -10.40 -11.34
C SER A 57 -3.69 -9.30 -12.22
N ARG A 58 -4.71 -9.69 -12.98
CA ARG A 58 -5.43 -8.79 -13.88
C ARG A 58 -6.82 -8.44 -13.36
N VAL A 59 -7.23 -7.21 -13.60
CA VAL A 59 -8.61 -6.71 -13.45
C VAL A 59 -9.03 -6.14 -14.78
N GLY A 60 -10.22 -6.48 -15.30
CA GLY A 60 -10.69 -5.92 -16.57
C GLY A 60 -9.77 -6.14 -17.79
N GLY A 61 -8.79 -7.06 -17.72
CA GLY A 61 -7.83 -7.37 -18.78
C GLY A 61 -6.42 -6.78 -18.60
N ASP A 62 -6.24 -5.81 -17.70
CA ASP A 62 -4.97 -5.14 -17.42
C ASP A 62 -4.35 -5.65 -16.12
N TYR A 63 -3.02 -5.68 -16.03
CA TYR A 63 -2.36 -6.01 -14.76
C TYR A 63 -2.51 -4.87 -13.75
N VAL A 64 -2.68 -5.21 -12.47
CA VAL A 64 -2.77 -4.21 -11.40
C VAL A 64 -1.52 -3.34 -11.34
N CYS A 65 -0.34 -3.92 -11.55
CA CYS A 65 0.91 -3.14 -11.64
C CYS A 65 0.89 -2.11 -12.78
N ASP A 66 0.37 -2.46 -13.96
CA ASP A 66 0.24 -1.54 -15.09
C ASP A 66 -0.74 -0.41 -14.79
N ILE A 67 -1.86 -0.71 -14.10
CA ILE A 67 -2.84 0.30 -13.67
C ILE A 67 -2.18 1.29 -12.69
N VAL A 68 -1.41 0.80 -11.73
CA VAL A 68 -0.66 1.63 -10.78
C VAL A 68 0.37 2.49 -11.51
N ASP A 69 1.18 1.91 -12.41
CA ASP A 69 2.20 2.65 -13.15
C ASP A 69 1.58 3.73 -14.04
N ASN A 70 0.50 3.43 -14.76
CA ASN A 70 -0.25 4.40 -15.55
C ASN A 70 -0.79 5.56 -14.69
N TYR A 71 -1.37 5.25 -13.53
CA TYR A 71 -1.86 6.26 -12.58
C TYR A 71 -0.73 7.20 -12.15
N LEU A 72 0.42 6.65 -11.78
CA LEU A 72 1.58 7.41 -11.30
C LEU A 72 2.19 8.27 -12.43
N TRP A 73 2.19 7.73 -13.64
CA TRP A 73 2.66 8.42 -14.84
C TRP A 73 1.79 9.64 -15.18
N ASP A 74 0.46 9.43 -15.25
CA ASP A 74 -0.51 10.47 -15.60
C ASP A 74 -0.48 11.65 -14.63
N ARG A 75 -0.17 11.36 -13.36
CA ARG A 75 -0.06 12.37 -12.29
C ARG A 75 1.35 12.95 -12.13
N ARG A 76 2.29 12.59 -13.02
CA ARG A 76 3.69 13.04 -13.02
C ARG A 76 4.42 12.73 -11.71
N LEU A 77 4.05 11.62 -11.08
CA LEU A 77 4.72 11.07 -9.90
C LEU A 77 5.91 10.18 -10.29
N ILE A 78 5.88 9.68 -11.52
CA ILE A 78 7.04 9.20 -12.24
C ILE A 78 7.68 10.39 -12.98
N LEU A 79 8.98 10.58 -12.79
CA LEU A 79 9.74 11.63 -13.46
C LEU A 79 10.89 10.98 -14.24
N GLU A 80 10.78 10.88 -15.56
CA GLU A 80 11.86 10.44 -16.45
C GLU A 80 13.14 11.32 -16.42
N ARG A 81 13.18 12.38 -15.61
CA ARG A 81 14.32 13.28 -15.53
C ARG A 81 15.38 12.70 -14.58
N ARG A 82 16.49 12.24 -15.17
CA ARG A 82 17.74 11.73 -14.54
C ARG A 82 17.83 10.21 -14.30
N GLY A 83 17.12 9.40 -15.08
CA GLY A 83 17.26 7.93 -14.99
C GLY A 83 16.67 7.32 -13.70
N GLU A 84 15.86 8.09 -12.97
CA GLU A 84 14.97 7.55 -11.93
C GLU A 84 13.66 7.14 -12.59
N THR A 85 13.37 5.84 -12.64
CA THR A 85 12.17 5.30 -13.30
C THR A 85 10.87 5.64 -12.57
N VAL A 86 10.94 6.05 -11.29
CA VAL A 86 9.80 6.51 -10.49
C VAL A 86 10.30 7.57 -9.48
N GLY A 87 9.62 8.72 -9.38
CA GLY A 87 9.99 9.74 -8.41
C GLY A 87 9.73 9.26 -6.98
N ARG A 88 10.55 9.69 -6.00
CA ARG A 88 10.45 9.22 -4.60
C ARG A 88 9.05 9.30 -3.98
N LEU A 89 8.16 10.22 -4.44
CA LEU A 89 6.77 10.26 -3.98
C LEU A 89 5.93 9.15 -4.61
N GLY A 90 6.09 8.90 -5.92
CA GLY A 90 5.43 7.78 -6.60
C GLY A 90 5.82 6.44 -6.01
N ASN A 91 7.10 6.26 -5.64
CA ASN A 91 7.55 5.06 -4.91
C ASN A 91 6.79 4.88 -3.60
N HIS A 92 6.66 5.92 -2.79
CA HIS A 92 5.93 5.80 -1.52
C HIS A 92 4.44 5.46 -1.75
N VAL A 93 3.79 6.06 -2.74
CA VAL A 93 2.40 5.73 -3.09
C VAL A 93 2.28 4.26 -3.51
N SER A 94 3.15 3.81 -4.42
CA SER A 94 3.23 2.42 -4.88
C SER A 94 3.45 1.44 -3.72
N CYS A 95 4.39 1.74 -2.82
CA CYS A 95 4.66 0.94 -1.63
C CYS A 95 3.43 0.78 -0.73
N CYS A 96 2.69 1.86 -0.44
CA CYS A 96 1.48 1.77 0.38
C CYS A 96 0.40 0.88 -0.29
N ILE A 97 0.25 0.98 -1.62
CA ILE A 97 -0.74 0.20 -2.37
C ILE A 97 -0.35 -1.28 -2.42
N ARG A 98 0.89 -1.60 -2.79
CA ARG A 98 1.37 -2.99 -2.83
C ARG A 98 1.30 -3.64 -1.44
N ALA A 99 1.74 -2.93 -0.40
CA ALA A 99 1.66 -3.40 0.99
C ALA A 99 0.20 -3.75 1.38
N ALA A 100 -0.75 -2.91 0.97
CA ALA A 100 -2.15 -3.15 1.26
C ALA A 100 -2.74 -4.32 0.45
N LEU A 101 -2.37 -4.46 -0.83
CA LEU A 101 -2.78 -5.60 -1.66
C LEU A 101 -2.26 -6.91 -1.07
N ASP A 102 -0.98 -6.93 -0.66
CA ASP A 102 -0.35 -8.12 -0.11
C ASP A 102 -1.13 -8.64 1.10
N ILE A 103 -1.44 -7.76 2.06
CA ILE A 103 -2.08 -8.19 3.31
C ILE A 103 -3.60 -8.35 3.19
N ALA A 104 -4.28 -7.46 2.47
CA ALA A 104 -5.74 -7.49 2.39
C ALA A 104 -6.28 -8.44 1.33
N VAL A 105 -5.50 -8.75 0.28
CA VAL A 105 -5.94 -9.53 -0.88
C VAL A 105 -5.27 -10.88 -0.94
N SER A 106 -3.97 -10.93 -1.25
CA SER A 106 -3.23 -12.16 -1.46
C SER A 106 -1.72 -11.91 -1.48
N ALA A 107 -0.97 -12.93 -1.13
CA ALA A 107 0.47 -12.85 -0.94
C ALA A 107 1.27 -12.63 -2.19
N SER A 108 2.31 -11.81 -2.03
CA SER A 108 3.31 -11.55 -3.05
C SER A 108 4.71 -11.47 -2.41
N ALA A 109 5.69 -10.93 -3.12
CA ALA A 109 7.05 -10.70 -2.63
C ALA A 109 7.16 -9.69 -1.46
N GLY A 110 6.10 -8.96 -1.09
CA GLY A 110 6.17 -7.95 -0.04
C GLY A 110 6.75 -6.61 -0.48
N VAL A 111 6.82 -5.65 0.45
CA VAL A 111 7.34 -4.30 0.23
C VAL A 111 8.41 -3.92 1.25
N ILE A 112 9.66 -3.84 0.84
CA ILE A 112 10.73 -3.36 1.75
C ILE A 112 10.50 -1.88 2.06
N GLY A 113 10.61 -1.52 3.35
CA GLY A 113 10.61 -0.12 3.81
C GLY A 113 9.59 0.23 4.88
N PHE A 114 8.71 -0.70 5.25
CA PHE A 114 7.81 -0.58 6.39
C PHE A 114 8.31 -1.37 7.60
N THR A 115 8.10 -0.81 8.79
CA THR A 115 8.35 -1.51 10.05
C THR A 115 7.06 -1.97 10.73
N VAL A 116 7.18 -2.85 11.72
CA VAL A 116 6.05 -3.26 12.57
C VAL A 116 5.38 -2.04 13.21
N GLY A 117 6.18 -1.04 13.62
CA GLY A 117 5.68 0.22 14.17
C GLY A 117 4.85 1.02 13.17
N ASP A 118 5.20 1.05 11.88
CA ASP A 118 4.40 1.71 10.85
C ASP A 118 3.01 1.08 10.75
N PHE A 119 2.97 -0.25 10.74
CA PHE A 119 1.75 -1.02 10.73
C PHE A 119 0.91 -0.76 11.98
N ARG A 120 1.50 -0.80 13.18
CA ARG A 120 0.78 -0.52 14.43
C ARG A 120 0.18 0.87 14.43
N ARG A 121 0.93 1.89 14.01
CA ARG A 121 0.41 3.26 13.91
C ARG A 121 -0.74 3.38 12.90
N ALA A 122 -0.70 2.64 11.79
CA ALA A 122 -1.81 2.58 10.83
C ALA A 122 -3.14 2.10 11.46
N PHE A 123 -3.07 1.35 12.57
CA PHE A 123 -4.21 0.84 13.32
C PHE A 123 -4.34 1.41 14.74
N GLY A 124 -3.69 2.53 15.04
CA GLY A 124 -3.83 3.20 16.34
C GLY A 124 -3.08 2.55 17.51
N GLY A 125 -2.13 1.66 17.22
CA GLY A 125 -1.19 1.07 18.19
C GLY A 125 -1.20 -0.46 18.23
N GLU A 126 -2.29 -1.10 17.78
CA GLU A 126 -2.44 -2.56 17.83
C GLU A 126 -2.76 -3.11 16.44
N LEU A 127 -2.14 -4.24 16.07
CA LEU A 127 -2.43 -4.89 14.79
C LEU A 127 -3.69 -5.76 14.90
N PRO A 128 -4.65 -5.61 13.99
CA PRO A 128 -5.77 -6.53 13.93
C PRO A 128 -5.30 -7.92 13.47
N GLU A 129 -6.00 -8.97 13.91
CA GLU A 129 -5.65 -10.37 13.62
C GLU A 129 -5.49 -10.65 12.12
N TRP A 130 -6.33 -10.04 11.28
CA TRP A 130 -6.27 -10.22 9.83
C TRP A 130 -4.96 -9.71 9.20
N VAL A 131 -4.23 -8.83 9.89
CA VAL A 131 -2.90 -8.36 9.50
C VAL A 131 -1.82 -9.24 10.11
N SER A 132 -1.88 -9.50 11.42
CA SER A 132 -0.80 -10.21 12.13
C SER A 132 -0.65 -11.67 11.71
N GLN A 133 -1.76 -12.37 11.42
CA GLN A 133 -1.77 -13.78 11.01
C GLN A 133 -1.15 -14.02 9.62
N TRP A 134 -0.87 -12.95 8.90
CA TRP A 134 -0.37 -13.01 7.54
C TRP A 134 1.13 -13.35 7.49
N PHE A 135 1.87 -12.99 8.54
CA PHE A 135 3.30 -13.18 8.64
C PHE A 135 3.65 -14.53 9.27
N GLU A 136 4.82 -15.08 8.95
CA GLU A 136 5.34 -16.32 9.57
C GLU A 136 6.76 -16.09 10.13
N PRO A 137 6.95 -16.14 11.47
CA PRO A 137 5.89 -16.25 12.48
C PRO A 137 5.00 -15.00 12.50
N GLY A 138 3.76 -15.15 12.96
CA GLY A 138 2.81 -14.03 13.08
C GLY A 138 3.37 -12.90 13.94
N LEU A 139 3.05 -11.66 13.58
CA LEU A 139 3.49 -10.48 14.35
C LEU A 139 2.75 -10.44 15.69
N THR A 140 3.49 -10.43 16.80
CA THR A 140 2.93 -10.40 18.16
C THR A 140 3.13 -9.03 18.81
N SER A 141 2.61 -8.83 20.02
CA SER A 141 2.90 -7.63 20.82
C SER A 141 4.39 -7.46 21.14
N ASP A 142 5.12 -8.57 21.20
CA ASP A 142 6.53 -8.58 21.59
C ASP A 142 7.47 -8.30 20.41
N THR A 143 6.95 -8.33 19.17
CA THR A 143 7.74 -7.98 17.98
C THR A 143 8.15 -6.49 18.07
N PRO A 144 9.46 -6.17 17.99
CA PRO A 144 9.94 -4.80 18.03
C PRO A 144 9.37 -3.90 16.92
N ASP A 145 9.01 -2.66 17.26
CA ASP A 145 8.52 -1.67 16.29
C ASP A 145 9.51 -1.34 15.17
N THR A 146 10.80 -1.58 15.41
CA THR A 146 11.90 -1.31 14.48
C THR A 146 12.10 -2.40 13.44
N ASP A 147 11.50 -3.57 13.63
CA ASP A 147 11.70 -4.71 12.73
C ASP A 147 10.94 -4.46 11.42
N GLY A 148 11.58 -4.80 10.29
CA GLY A 148 10.91 -4.82 9.00
C GLY A 148 9.83 -5.90 8.98
N VAL A 149 8.66 -5.60 8.41
CA VAL A 149 7.59 -6.61 8.26
C VAL A 149 7.82 -7.55 7.06
N TRP A 150 8.67 -7.14 6.12
CA TRP A 150 9.16 -7.96 5.00
C TRP A 150 10.69 -8.01 5.03
N ALA A 151 11.25 -9.15 4.61
CA ALA A 151 12.69 -9.45 4.62
C ALA A 151 13.28 -9.50 3.20
#